data_AF-A0A0U5FF44-F1
#
_entry.id   AF-A0A0U5FF44-F1
#
_cell.length_a   1.000
_cell.length_b   1.000
_cell.length_c   1.000
_cell.angle_alpha   90.00
_cell.angle_beta   90.00
_cell.angle_gamma   90.00
#
_symmetry.space_group_name_H-M   'P 1'
#
loop_
_entity.id
_entity.type
_entity.pdbx_description
1 polymer ?
#
loop_
_entity_poly.entity_id
_entity_poly.type
_entity_poly.pdbx_seq_one_letter_code
_entity_poly.pdbx_strand_id
1 'polypeptide(L)'
;MELTPESRALKQGIGLSFVNEDKGSSSLQSNCVDFEEYKSSLIELGFVDSPVHGEIGQLQSLRFAKFAKDVSGNDIVISLVPQNEVPGYPGRLCVKSIGTLN
;
A
#
# COMPACT_ATOMS: atom_id res chain seq x y z
N MET A 1 12.78 -32.64 -9.04
CA MET A 1 13.04 -32.05 -7.72
C MET A 1 13.04 -30.55 -7.93
N GLU A 2 11.85 -29.96 -7.96
CA GLU A 2 11.67 -28.52 -8.14
C GLU A 2 11.90 -27.83 -6.80
N LEU A 3 12.91 -26.98 -6.74
CA LEU A 3 13.10 -26.06 -5.63
C LEU A 3 12.18 -24.88 -5.90
N THR A 4 10.96 -24.88 -5.36
CA THR A 4 10.22 -23.64 -5.13
C THR A 4 10.95 -22.91 -4.00
N PRO A 5 11.67 -21.81 -4.27
CA PRO A 5 12.11 -20.97 -3.18
C PRO A 5 10.86 -20.21 -2.74
N GLU A 6 10.16 -20.75 -1.75
CA GLU A 6 9.36 -19.93 -0.84
C GLU A 6 10.32 -18.86 -0.28
N SER A 7 10.40 -17.74 -0.99
CA SER A 7 11.34 -16.69 -0.69
C SER A 7 11.06 -16.18 0.71
N ARG A 8 12.07 -16.22 1.58
CA ARG A 8 12.05 -15.60 2.91
C ARG A 8 11.78 -14.08 2.87
N ALA A 9 11.63 -13.47 1.69
CA ALA A 9 11.47 -12.03 1.47
C ALA A 9 10.02 -11.50 1.53
N LEU A 10 9.03 -12.33 1.89
CA LEU A 10 7.63 -11.90 2.07
C LEU A 10 7.20 -12.12 3.53
N LYS A 11 7.97 -11.65 4.50
CA LYS A 11 7.38 -11.33 5.81
C LYS A 11 6.58 -10.04 5.64
N GLN A 12 5.41 -10.14 4.99
CA GLN A 12 4.41 -9.06 5.04
C GLN A 12 4.25 -8.70 6.52
N GLY A 13 4.44 -7.42 6.85
CA GLY A 13 4.14 -6.92 8.18
C GLY A 13 2.63 -6.91 8.42
N ILE A 14 2.19 -6.13 9.39
CA ILE A 14 0.76 -6.04 9.70
C ILE A 14 0.09 -5.15 8.65
N GLY A 15 -1.04 -5.61 8.11
CA GLY A 15 -1.80 -4.89 7.10
C GLY A 15 -3.27 -4.68 7.48
N LEU A 16 -3.84 -3.57 7.02
CA LEU A 16 -5.26 -3.26 7.05
C LEU A 16 -5.78 -3.17 5.62
N SER A 17 -6.94 -3.77 5.37
CA SER A 17 -7.69 -3.68 4.11
C SER A 17 -8.95 -2.87 4.34
N PHE A 18 -9.26 -1.95 3.44
CA PHE A 18 -10.46 -1.12 3.51
C PHE A 18 -11.57 -1.62 2.57
N VAL A 19 -11.30 -2.70 1.83
CA VAL A 19 -12.28 -3.33 0.93
C VAL A 19 -13.39 -3.95 1.77
N ASN A 20 -14.63 -3.64 1.42
CA ASN A 20 -15.79 -4.27 2.04
C ASN A 20 -16.03 -5.64 1.41
N GLU A 21 -15.64 -6.71 2.10
CA GLU A 21 -15.76 -8.08 1.60
C GLU A 21 -17.23 -8.59 1.63
N ASP A 22 -18.08 -8.03 2.49
CA ASP A 22 -19.42 -8.55 2.79
C ASP A 22 -20.44 -8.38 1.64
N LYS A 23 -20.12 -7.61 0.59
CA LYS A 23 -21.07 -7.33 -0.51
C LYS A 23 -20.68 -7.89 -1.88
N GLY A 24 -19.61 -8.69 -1.97
CA GLY A 24 -19.12 -9.19 -3.25
C GLY A 24 -18.69 -8.06 -4.22
N SER A 25 -18.61 -6.84 -3.72
CA SER A 25 -18.21 -5.63 -4.44
C SER A 25 -16.99 -5.09 -3.74
N SER A 26 -15.85 -5.07 -4.43
CA SER A 26 -14.62 -4.47 -3.93
C SER A 26 -14.67 -2.93 -3.92
N SER A 27 -15.87 -2.34 -3.91
CA SER A 27 -16.12 -0.90 -3.87
C SER A 27 -15.70 -0.29 -2.53
N LEU A 28 -15.16 0.91 -2.61
CA LEU A 28 -14.73 1.73 -1.48
C LEU A 28 -15.61 2.96 -1.27
N GLN A 29 -16.74 3.10 -1.98
CA GLN A 29 -17.60 4.32 -1.93
C GLN A 29 -17.93 4.81 -0.51
N SER A 30 -18.24 3.91 0.43
CA SER A 30 -18.58 4.31 1.80
C SER A 30 -17.37 4.55 2.71
N ASN A 31 -16.19 4.05 2.33
CA ASN A 31 -14.99 4.00 3.17
C ASN A 31 -13.74 4.51 2.42
N CYS A 32 -13.93 5.37 1.41
CA CYS A 32 -12.85 5.84 0.57
C CYS A 32 -11.95 6.80 1.34
N VAL A 33 -10.80 6.29 1.79
CA VAL A 33 -9.69 7.13 2.21
C VAL A 33 -9.01 7.65 0.96
N ASP A 34 -8.94 8.97 0.81
CA ASP A 34 -8.36 9.60 -0.37
C ASP A 34 -6.88 9.24 -0.52
N PHE A 35 -6.49 8.73 -1.69
CA PHE A 35 -5.12 8.28 -1.91
C PHE A 35 -4.12 9.44 -1.91
N GLU A 36 -4.43 10.57 -2.56
CA GLU A 36 -3.49 11.69 -2.70
C GLU A 36 -3.37 12.48 -1.39
N GLU A 37 -4.48 12.66 -0.67
CA GLU A 37 -4.45 13.28 0.67
C GLU A 37 -3.59 12.44 1.63
N TYR A 38 -3.83 11.13 1.68
CA TYR A 38 -3.10 10.23 2.59
C TYR A 38 -1.60 10.15 2.23
N LYS A 39 -1.27 10.09 0.93
CA LYS A 39 0.11 10.18 0.44
C LYS A 39 0.77 11.47 0.91
N SER A 40 0.10 12.61 0.75
CA SER A 40 0.64 13.92 1.11
C SER A 40 0.93 13.99 2.62
N SER A 41 0.03 13.49 3.46
CA SER A 41 0.25 13.41 4.91
C SER A 41 1.46 12.56 5.28
N LEU A 42 1.72 11.43 4.60
CA LEU A 42 2.91 10.62 4.86
C LEU A 42 4.20 11.37 4.49
N ILE A 43 4.21 12.09 3.37
CA ILE A 43 5.35 12.91 2.94
C ILE A 43 5.61 14.03 3.96
N GLU A 44 4.57 14.71 4.44
CA GLU A 44 4.68 15.74 5.49
C GLU A 44 5.25 15.19 6.80
N LEU A 45 4.94 13.94 7.14
CA LEU A 45 5.50 13.23 8.30
C LEU A 45 6.96 12.79 8.08
N GLY A 46 7.54 13.04 6.91
CA GLY A 46 8.93 12.77 6.56
C GLY A 46 9.18 11.37 5.99
N PHE A 47 8.15 10.71 5.44
CA PHE A 47 8.36 9.52 4.63
C PHE A 47 8.77 9.90 3.20
N VAL A 48 9.59 9.05 2.59
CA VAL A 48 9.96 9.14 1.17
C VAL A 48 9.20 8.07 0.40
N ASP A 49 8.51 8.46 -0.67
CA ASP A 49 7.73 7.54 -1.49
C ASP A 49 8.52 6.95 -2.66
N SER A 50 8.16 5.73 -3.05
CA SER A 50 8.74 5.01 -4.17
C SER A 50 7.66 4.14 -4.84
N PRO A 51 7.32 4.40 -6.12
CA PRO A 51 6.27 3.66 -6.80
C PRO A 51 6.74 2.24 -7.16
N VAL A 52 5.86 1.27 -6.96
CA VAL A 52 6.03 -0.11 -7.42
C VAL A 52 5.03 -0.34 -8.53
N HIS A 53 5.56 -0.61 -9.72
CA HIS A 53 4.76 -0.88 -10.91
C HIS A 53 4.60 -2.38 -11.13
N GLY A 54 3.44 -2.78 -11.62
CA GLY A 54 3.17 -4.14 -12.07
C GLY A 54 3.73 -4.41 -13.46
N GLU A 55 3.46 -5.61 -13.97
CA GLU A 55 4.02 -6.14 -15.22
C GLU A 55 3.77 -5.28 -16.46
N ILE A 56 2.66 -4.53 -16.49
CA ILE A 56 2.28 -3.67 -17.61
C ILE A 56 2.53 -2.18 -17.32
N GLY A 57 3.31 -1.86 -16.29
CA GLY A 57 3.64 -0.49 -15.89
C GLY A 57 2.54 0.21 -15.08
N GLN A 58 1.48 -0.48 -14.70
CA GLN A 58 0.43 0.05 -13.84
C GLN A 58 0.94 0.21 -12.40
N LEU A 59 0.57 1.30 -11.71
CA LEU A 59 0.92 1.47 -10.30
C LEU A 59 0.24 0.37 -9.46
N GLN A 60 1.04 -0.51 -8.87
CA GLN A 60 0.56 -1.61 -8.02
C GLN A 60 0.51 -1.20 -6.55
N SER A 61 1.53 -0.47 -6.10
CA SER A 61 1.58 0.11 -4.76
C SER A 61 2.54 1.28 -4.71
N LEU A 62 2.40 2.14 -3.71
CA LEU A 62 3.36 3.17 -3.36
C LEU A 62 3.99 2.81 -2.03
N ARG A 63 5.31 2.61 -2.02
CA ARG A 63 6.06 2.29 -0.80
C ARG A 63 6.59 3.56 -0.18
N PHE A 64 6.51 3.66 1.14
CA PHE A 64 6.95 4.79 1.92
C PHE A 64 7.99 4.31 2.93
N ALA A 65 9.16 4.93 2.93
CA ALA A 65 10.20 4.62 3.90
C ALA A 65 10.46 5.84 4.78
N LYS A 66 10.58 5.61 6.09
CA LYS A 66 11.09 6.59 7.04
C LYS A 66 12.22 5.95 7.82
N PHE A 67 13.41 6.50 7.63
CA PHE A 67 14.63 5.97 8.23
C PHE A 67 14.79 6.46 9.67
N ALA A 68 15.30 5.60 10.54
CA ALA A 68 15.65 5.98 11.89
C ALA A 68 16.74 7.07 11.86
N LYS A 69 16.59 8.10 12.69
CA LYS A 69 17.57 9.20 12.77
C LYS A 69 18.81 8.82 13.59
N ASP A 70 18.74 7.73 14.34
CA ASP A 70 19.74 7.24 15.27
C ASP A 70 19.83 5.70 15.24
N VAL A 71 20.89 5.14 15.83
CA VAL A 71 21.18 3.70 15.81
C VAL A 71 20.21 2.87 16.66
N SER A 72 19.26 3.52 17.36
CA SER A 72 18.30 2.88 18.28
C SER A 72 16.91 2.65 17.68
N GLY A 73 16.58 3.35 16.59
CA GLY A 73 15.31 3.20 15.90
C GLY A 73 15.36 2.15 14.78
N ASN A 74 14.20 1.56 14.47
CA ASN A 74 14.04 0.74 13.27
C ASN A 74 13.47 1.58 12.13
N ASP A 75 13.91 1.30 10.91
CA ASP A 75 13.31 1.86 9.71
C ASP A 75 11.86 1.37 9.58
N ILE A 76 10.97 2.29 9.18
CA ILE A 76 9.57 1.97 8.95
C ILE A 76 9.34 1.99 7.45
N VAL A 77 8.92 0.85 6.90
CA VAL A 77 8.48 0.75 5.51
C VAL A 77 7.00 0.42 5.48
N ILE A 78 6.24 1.22 4.75
CA ILE A 78 4.79 1.09 4.57
C ILE A 78 4.52 0.89 3.08
N SER A 79 3.56 0.03 2.75
CA SER A 79 3.04 -0.15 1.40
C SER A 79 1.59 0.30 1.36
N LEU A 80 1.27 1.22 0.44
CA LEU A 80 -0.08 1.66 0.14
C LEU A 80 -0.51 1.12 -1.22
N VAL A 81 -1.63 0.41 -1.25
CA VAL A 81 -2.21 -0.11 -2.50
C VAL A 81 -3.37 0.82 -2.90
N PRO A 82 -3.31 1.49 -4.06
CA PRO A 82 -4.42 2.28 -4.55
C PRO A 82 -5.49 1.42 -5.24
N GLN A 83 -6.72 1.90 -5.28
CA GLN A 83 -7.78 1.38 -6.14
C GLN A 83 -8.78 2.50 -6.44
N ASN A 84 -9.39 2.48 -7.63
CA ASN A 84 -10.55 3.34 -7.88
C ASN A 84 -11.66 3.03 -6.88
N GLU A 85 -12.39 4.07 -6.48
CA GLU A 85 -13.54 3.97 -5.58
C GLU A 85 -14.53 2.89 -6.02
N VAL A 86 -14.77 2.82 -7.33
CA VAL A 86 -15.47 1.71 -7.98
C VAL A 86 -14.49 0.99 -8.93
N PRO A 87 -14.20 -0.30 -8.71
CA PRO A 87 -13.30 -1.06 -9.57
C PRO A 87 -13.70 -1.01 -11.05
N GLY A 88 -12.74 -0.77 -11.94
CA GLY A 88 -12.96 -0.72 -13.39
C GLY A 88 -13.57 0.57 -13.92
N TYR A 89 -13.97 1.51 -13.05
CA TYR A 89 -14.46 2.83 -13.46
C TYR A 89 -13.41 3.90 -13.17
N PRO A 90 -13.17 4.85 -14.10
CA PRO A 90 -12.36 6.01 -13.80
C PRO A 90 -13.08 6.88 -12.76
N GLY A 91 -12.34 7.40 -11.78
CA GLY A 91 -12.92 8.17 -10.69
C GLY A 91 -11.91 8.45 -9.59
N ARG A 92 -12.41 8.74 -8.39
CA ARG A 92 -11.59 8.98 -7.21
C ARG A 92 -10.71 7.76 -6.91
N LEU A 93 -9.45 8.00 -6.60
CA LEU A 93 -8.50 6.97 -6.18
C LEU A 93 -8.49 6.89 -4.65
N CYS A 94 -8.74 5.69 -4.12
CA CYS A 94 -8.82 5.42 -2.70
C CYS A 94 -7.67 4.51 -2.26
N VAL A 95 -7.33 4.57 -0.98
CA VAL A 95 -6.46 3.57 -0.34
C VAL A 95 -7.24 2.27 -0.19
N LYS A 96 -6.84 1.23 -0.93
CA LYS A 96 -7.40 -0.12 -0.82
C LYS A 96 -6.89 -0.83 0.42
N SER A 97 -5.59 -0.77 0.65
CA SER A 97 -4.95 -1.39 1.80
C SER A 97 -3.64 -0.69 2.15
N ILE A 98 -3.28 -0.75 3.42
CA ILE A 98 -2.00 -0.30 3.97
C ILE A 98 -1.35 -1.47 4.69
N GLY A 99 -0.04 -1.63 4.58
CA GLY A 99 0.67 -2.62 5.40
C GLY A 99 2.11 -2.24 5.66
N THR A 100 2.65 -2.68 6.79
CA THR A 100 4.09 -2.56 7.04
C THR A 100 4.84 -3.64 6.29
N LEU A 101 6.09 -3.37 5.92
CA LEU A 101 7.01 -4.34 5.35
C LEU A 101 8.15 -4.56 6.37
N ASN A 102 8.61 -5.81 6.51
CA ASN A 102 9.76 -6.17 7.36
C ASN A 102 11.05 -6.22 6.55
#